data_AF-A0A4Q2Y8W4-F1
#
_entry.id   AF-A0A4Q2Y8W4-F1
#
_cell.length_a   1.000
_cell.length_b   1.000
_cell.length_c   1.000
_cell.angle_alpha   90.00
_cell.angle_beta   90.00
_cell.angle_gamma   90.00
#
_symmetry.space_group_name_H-M   'P 1'
#
loop_
_entity.id
_entity.type
_entity.pdbx_description
1 polymer ?
#
loop_
_entity_poly.entity_id
_entity_poly.type
_entity_poly.pdbx_seq_one_letter_code
_entity_poly.pdbx_strand_id
1 'polypeptide(L)'
;MKSLAILLLPALCVLIPSCATDDEKEIPVTKSGELMRPRLVGRVASVPSDKRFILIQSYGDWKIASGTILIAQGTEGRTANLLATGEVMGQYAAADVQSGDVRPGDAVYMREFAKAASAENPAAPGTPPETPEPATPAPATSEVPIP
;
A
#
# COMPACT_ATOMS: atom_id res chain seq x y z
N MET A 1 35.92 -52.10 41.69
CA MET A 1 34.67 -52.85 41.91
C MET A 1 33.52 -51.85 41.86
N LYS A 2 32.53 -52.10 40.97
CA LYS A 2 31.14 -51.59 41.02
C LYS A 2 31.03 -50.07 40.75
N SER A 3 30.33 -49.53 39.73
CA SER A 3 29.15 -49.93 38.95
C SER A 3 29.15 -48.98 37.73
N LEU A 4 28.98 -49.31 36.45
CA LEU A 4 28.06 -50.19 35.71
C LEU A 4 26.60 -50.09 36.15
N ALA A 5 25.98 -48.96 35.83
CA ALA A 5 24.56 -48.73 35.53
C ALA A 5 24.45 -47.20 35.41
N ILE A 6 24.16 -46.61 34.27
CA ILE A 6 22.79 -46.34 33.85
C ILE A 6 22.84 -46.14 32.33
N LEU A 7 22.51 -47.21 31.63
CA LEU A 7 22.27 -47.25 30.19
C LEU A 7 20.75 -47.44 30.09
N LEU A 8 19.97 -46.36 30.21
CA LEU A 8 18.50 -46.40 30.14
C LEU A 8 17.90 -45.00 29.93
N LEU A 9 18.33 -44.33 28.84
CA LEU A 9 17.69 -43.11 28.36
C LEU A 9 17.29 -43.18 26.86
N PRO A 10 16.61 -44.24 26.38
CA PRO A 10 15.77 -44.11 25.19
C PRO A 10 14.35 -44.62 25.49
N ALA A 11 13.60 -43.90 26.32
CA ALA A 11 12.21 -44.29 26.63
C ALA A 11 11.28 -43.10 26.90
N LEU A 12 11.55 -41.93 26.30
CA LEU A 12 10.72 -40.73 26.49
C LEU A 12 10.20 -40.08 25.18
N CYS A 13 10.39 -40.72 24.02
CA CYS A 13 9.95 -40.18 22.73
C CYS A 13 8.61 -40.75 22.20
N VAL A 14 7.81 -41.42 23.02
CA VAL A 14 6.49 -41.90 22.60
C VAL A 14 5.46 -41.30 23.52
N LEU A 15 4.93 -40.12 23.15
CA LEU A 15 3.63 -39.56 23.55
C LEU A 15 3.54 -38.11 23.05
N ILE A 16 3.36 -37.92 21.74
CA ILE A 16 2.70 -36.73 21.22
C ILE A 16 1.38 -37.19 20.59
N PRO A 17 0.22 -36.87 21.18
CA PRO A 17 -1.08 -37.20 20.61
C PRO A 17 -1.30 -36.32 19.38
N SER A 18 -1.42 -36.98 18.23
CA SER A 18 -1.87 -36.38 16.97
C SER A 18 -3.34 -35.99 17.14
N CYS A 19 -3.60 -34.72 17.46
CA CYS A 19 -4.97 -34.20 17.48
C CYS A 19 -5.46 -34.04 16.05
N ALA A 20 -6.36 -34.94 15.66
CA ALA A 20 -7.33 -34.74 14.60
C ALA A 20 -8.08 -33.43 14.87
N THR A 21 -8.17 -32.56 13.86
CA THR A 21 -9.04 -31.38 13.94
C THR A 21 -9.79 -31.23 12.61
N ASP A 22 -11.11 -31.20 12.79
CA ASP A 22 -12.26 -31.06 11.90
C ASP A 22 -12.06 -30.54 10.46
N ASP A 23 -12.68 -31.26 9.53
CA ASP A 23 -13.09 -30.78 8.20
C ASP A 23 -14.11 -29.63 8.36
N GLU A 24 -13.61 -28.41 8.23
CA GLU A 24 -14.41 -27.20 8.19
C GLU A 24 -15.22 -27.14 6.89
N LYS A 25 -16.55 -27.11 7.05
CA LYS A 25 -17.55 -26.99 5.98
C LYS A 25 -17.32 -25.69 5.19
N GLU A 26 -16.89 -25.83 3.94
CA GLU A 26 -16.67 -24.72 3.00
C GLU A 26 -18.00 -23.97 2.75
N ILE A 27 -18.09 -22.74 3.27
CA ILE A 27 -19.15 -21.79 2.95
C ILE A 27 -18.75 -21.12 1.63
N PRO A 28 -19.53 -21.25 0.53
CA PRO A 28 -19.20 -20.62 -0.74
C PRO A 28 -19.39 -19.10 -0.61
N VAL A 29 -18.30 -18.38 -0.36
CA VAL A 29 -18.31 -16.91 -0.35
C VAL A 29 -18.30 -16.41 -1.79
N THR A 30 -19.42 -15.82 -2.17
CA THR A 30 -19.69 -15.14 -3.42
C THR A 30 -18.71 -14.00 -3.70
N LYS A 31 -17.94 -14.15 -4.77
CA LYS A 31 -17.49 -13.14 -5.75
C LYS A 31 -17.55 -11.66 -5.28
N SER A 32 -16.53 -11.24 -4.56
CA SER A 32 -16.09 -9.84 -4.50
C SER A 32 -14.61 -9.84 -4.89
N GLY A 33 -14.22 -8.95 -5.80
CA GLY A 33 -12.95 -8.99 -6.55
C GLY A 33 -11.77 -9.47 -5.72
N GLU A 34 -11.08 -10.50 -6.21
CA GLU A 34 -9.99 -11.19 -5.52
C GLU A 34 -8.97 -10.17 -4.99
N LEU A 35 -9.01 -9.92 -3.68
CA LEU A 35 -8.03 -9.07 -3.01
C LEU A 35 -6.69 -9.79 -3.13
N MET A 36 -5.87 -9.39 -4.10
CA MET A 36 -4.52 -9.93 -4.22
C MET A 36 -3.80 -9.76 -2.88
N ARG A 37 -3.15 -10.84 -2.44
CA ARG A 37 -2.42 -10.83 -1.17
C ARG A 37 -1.39 -9.69 -1.19
N PRO A 38 -1.26 -8.91 -0.10
CA PRO A 38 -0.23 -7.88 0.00
C PRO A 38 1.16 -8.48 -0.24
N ARG A 39 1.95 -7.83 -1.09
CA ARG A 39 3.30 -8.29 -1.43
C ARG A 39 4.33 -7.57 -0.57
N LEU A 40 5.20 -8.30 0.13
CA LEU A 40 6.33 -7.73 0.85
C LEU A 40 7.39 -7.23 -0.14
N VAL A 41 7.73 -5.94 -0.09
CA VAL A 41 8.64 -5.30 -1.06
C VAL A 41 9.94 -4.81 -0.44
N GLY A 42 9.97 -4.61 0.88
CA GLY A 42 11.16 -4.17 1.58
C GLY A 42 10.93 -3.92 3.07
N ARG A 43 11.84 -3.15 3.66
CA ARG A 43 11.74 -2.62 5.02
C ARG A 43 12.14 -1.16 5.06
N VAL A 44 11.68 -0.43 6.06
CA VAL A 44 12.14 0.93 6.33
C VAL A 44 13.60 0.87 6.77
N ALA A 45 14.49 1.48 6.00
CA ALA A 45 15.90 1.60 6.32
C ALA A 45 16.17 2.79 7.24
N SER A 46 15.54 3.93 6.94
CA SER A 46 15.69 5.15 7.71
C SER A 46 14.49 6.08 7.57
N VAL A 47 14.30 6.92 8.58
CA VAL A 47 13.29 7.98 8.65
C VAL A 47 14.03 9.27 9.04
N PRO A 48 14.41 10.13 8.07
CA PRO A 48 15.06 11.39 8.38
C PRO A 48 14.16 12.30 9.22
N SER A 49 14.66 12.80 10.35
CA SER A 49 13.87 13.58 11.32
C SER A 49 13.25 14.87 10.76
N ASP A 50 13.86 15.44 9.72
CA ASP A 50 13.51 16.75 9.19
C ASP A 50 12.55 16.69 7.99
N LYS A 51 12.19 15.48 7.55
CA LYS A 51 11.47 15.29 6.28
C LYS A 51 10.37 14.25 6.43
N ARG A 52 9.29 14.43 5.67
CA ARG A 52 8.16 13.47 5.64
C ARG A 52 8.34 12.39 4.58
N PHE A 53 9.57 11.95 4.35
CA PHE A 53 9.88 10.82 3.49
C PHE A 53 10.68 9.77 4.26
N ILE A 54 10.69 8.55 3.74
CA ILE A 54 11.48 7.44 4.26
C ILE A 54 12.34 6.84 3.16
N LEU A 55 13.39 6.12 3.56
CA LEU A 55 14.11 5.23 2.67
C LEU A 55 13.67 3.79 2.94
N ILE A 56 13.28 3.11 1.88
CA ILE A 56 12.88 1.70 1.89
C ILE A 56 14.05 0.92 1.32
N GLN A 57 14.61 -0.02 2.09
CA GLN A 57 15.53 -1.02 1.55
C GLN A 57 14.71 -2.11 0.86
N SER A 58 14.87 -2.24 -0.46
CA SER A 58 14.18 -3.23 -1.26
C SER A 58 14.76 -4.63 -1.02
N TYR A 59 13.91 -5.65 -1.10
CA TYR A 59 14.34 -7.07 -1.05
C TYR A 59 14.67 -7.66 -2.43
N GLY A 60 14.64 -6.82 -3.47
CA GLY A 60 14.93 -7.20 -4.84
C GLY A 60 14.78 -6.01 -5.78
N ASP A 61 14.55 -6.28 -7.06
CA ASP A 61 14.33 -5.24 -8.07
C ASP A 61 13.13 -4.36 -7.71
N TRP A 62 13.38 -3.05 -7.66
CA TRP A 62 12.32 -2.08 -7.44
C TRP A 62 11.57 -1.80 -8.75
N LYS A 63 10.41 -2.43 -8.93
CA LYS A 63 9.52 -2.25 -10.10
C LYS A 63 8.19 -1.59 -9.74
N ILE A 64 8.21 -0.76 -8.69
CA ILE A 64 7.02 -0.10 -8.17
C ILE A 64 6.93 1.29 -8.81
N ALA A 65 5.80 1.58 -9.44
CA ALA A 65 5.57 2.87 -10.09
C ALA A 65 5.45 4.00 -9.07
N SER A 66 5.87 5.21 -9.46
CA SER A 66 5.58 6.42 -8.69
C SER A 66 4.07 6.57 -8.47
N GLY A 67 3.68 7.06 -7.29
CA GLY A 67 2.29 7.18 -6.87
C GLY A 67 1.64 5.87 -6.39
N THR A 68 2.39 4.75 -6.36
CA THR A 68 1.86 3.50 -5.80
C THR A 68 1.72 3.62 -4.28
N ILE A 69 0.58 3.18 -3.76
CA ILE A 69 0.31 3.13 -2.33
C ILE A 69 1.03 1.91 -1.72
N LEU A 70 1.84 2.18 -0.70
CA LEU A 70 2.49 1.16 0.11
C LEU A 70 2.01 1.26 1.56
N ILE A 71 2.07 0.16 2.28
CA ILE A 71 1.71 0.08 3.70
C ILE A 71 2.96 -0.35 4.47
N ALA A 72 3.41 0.49 5.39
CA ALA A 72 4.38 0.09 6.40
C ALA A 72 3.66 -0.54 7.59
N GLN A 73 4.21 -1.63 8.10
CA GLN A 73 3.67 -2.39 9.22
C GLN A 73 4.78 -2.66 10.23
N GLY A 74 4.62 -2.12 11.43
CA GLY A 74 5.54 -2.23 12.53
C GLY A 74 5.09 -3.23 13.59
N THR A 75 5.88 -3.36 14.65
CA THR A 75 5.50 -4.09 15.86
C THR A 75 4.25 -3.49 16.51
N GLU A 76 3.54 -4.30 17.31
CA GLU A 76 2.35 -3.88 18.07
C GLU A 76 1.16 -3.40 17.20
N GLY A 77 1.13 -3.80 15.93
CA GLY A 77 0.04 -3.44 15.01
C GLY A 77 0.10 -2.01 14.47
N ARG A 78 1.22 -1.29 14.67
CA ARG A 78 1.44 0.01 14.04
C ARG A 78 1.39 -0.12 12.52
N THR A 79 0.65 0.77 11.88
CA THR A 79 0.57 0.85 10.42
C THR A 79 0.70 2.28 9.95
N ALA A 80 1.25 2.45 8.75
CA ALA A 80 1.37 3.73 8.09
C ALA A 80 1.15 3.58 6.58
N ASN A 81 0.55 4.60 5.98
CA ASN A 81 0.34 4.67 4.55
C ASN A 81 1.46 5.50 3.92
N LEU A 82 2.00 5.01 2.82
CA LEU A 82 3.12 5.59 2.12
C LEU A 82 2.78 5.75 0.64
N LEU A 83 3.42 6.71 0.00
CA LEU A 83 3.33 6.93 -1.44
C LEU A 83 4.72 6.80 -2.06
N ALA A 84 4.91 5.85 -2.97
CA ALA A 84 6.19 5.71 -3.66
C ALA A 84 6.50 6.96 -4.50
N THR A 85 7.68 7.57 -4.33
CA THR A 85 8.06 8.75 -5.14
C THR A 85 8.53 8.35 -6.53
N GLY A 86 8.99 7.11 -6.68
CA GLY A 86 9.62 6.59 -7.89
C GLY A 86 11.14 6.81 -7.92
N GLU A 87 11.70 7.51 -6.94
CA GLU A 87 13.15 7.69 -6.80
C GLU A 87 13.79 6.43 -6.22
N VAL A 88 14.86 5.96 -6.88
CA VAL A 88 15.58 4.74 -6.51
C VAL A 88 17.09 4.99 -6.62
N MET A 89 17.84 4.56 -5.60
CA MET A 89 19.30 4.58 -5.55
C MET A 89 19.82 3.23 -5.05
N GLY A 90 20.24 2.37 -5.98
CA GLY A 90 20.68 1.01 -5.65
C GLY A 90 19.54 0.20 -5.04
N GLN A 91 19.74 -0.29 -3.81
CA GLN A 91 18.76 -1.06 -3.05
C GLN A 91 17.77 -0.20 -2.26
N TYR A 92 17.83 1.13 -2.38
CA TYR A 92 16.98 2.04 -1.63
C TYR A 92 16.00 2.74 -2.57
N ALA A 93 14.74 2.80 -2.15
CA ALA A 93 13.70 3.58 -2.80
C ALA A 93 13.12 4.60 -1.81
N ALA A 94 12.72 5.76 -2.31
CA ALA A 94 12.08 6.78 -1.48
C ALA A 94 10.54 6.66 -1.53
N ALA A 95 9.92 6.94 -0.39
CA ALA A 95 8.47 7.04 -0.27
C ALA A 95 8.08 8.15 0.72
N ASP A 96 7.02 8.86 0.41
CA ASP A 96 6.45 9.89 1.27
C ASP A 96 5.48 9.28 2.29
N VAL A 97 5.56 9.72 3.54
CA VAL A 97 4.63 9.31 4.59
C VAL A 97 3.32 10.09 4.43
N GLN A 98 2.24 9.39 4.10
CA GLN A 98 0.91 9.97 3.96
C GLN A 98 0.19 10.04 5.31
N SER A 99 0.31 8.99 6.13
CA SER A 99 -0.30 8.93 7.46
C SER A 99 0.34 7.85 8.33
N GLY A 100 0.20 7.97 9.65
CA GLY A 100 0.69 6.98 10.61
C GLY A 100 2.11 7.25 11.11
N ASP A 101 2.62 6.36 11.95
CA ASP A 101 3.98 6.40 12.51
C ASP A 101 4.84 5.33 11.82
N VAL A 102 6.03 5.71 11.38
CA VAL A 102 6.97 4.84 10.69
C VAL A 102 8.28 4.81 11.45
N ARG A 103 8.84 3.62 11.65
CA ARG A 103 10.14 3.44 12.31
C ARG A 103 11.08 2.59 11.45
N PRO A 104 12.40 2.78 11.59
CA PRO A 104 13.37 1.87 10.99
C PRO A 104 13.07 0.42 11.37
N GLY A 105 13.11 -0.48 10.39
CA GLY A 105 12.80 -1.90 10.54
C GLY A 105 11.36 -2.29 10.25
N ASP A 106 10.41 -1.35 10.16
CA ASP A 106 9.02 -1.67 9.81
C ASP A 106 8.96 -2.32 8.40
N ALA A 107 8.14 -3.35 8.23
CA ALA A 107 8.00 -4.08 6.98
C ALA A 107 7.12 -3.29 6.00
N VAL A 108 7.49 -3.26 4.72
CA VAL A 108 6.75 -2.48 3.70
C VAL A 108 6.10 -3.41 2.69
N TYR A 109 4.79 -3.27 2.54
CA TYR A 109 3.94 -4.05 1.66
C TYR A 109 3.34 -3.19 0.56
N MET A 110 3.22 -3.77 -0.64
CA MET A 110 2.43 -3.21 -1.73
C MET A 110 1.04 -3.86 -1.75
N ARG A 111 0.00 -3.03 -1.88
CA ARG A 111 -1.36 -3.50 -2.09
C ARG A 111 -1.68 -3.43 -3.58
N GLU A 112 -1.82 -4.59 -4.22
CA GLU A 112 -2.31 -4.67 -5.58
C GLU A 112 -3.84 -4.67 -5.52
N PHE A 113 -4.46 -3.59 -5.99
CA PHE A 113 -5.89 -3.61 -6.26
C PHE A 113 -6.08 -4.33 -7.58
N ALA A 114 -6.89 -5.40 -7.59
CA ALA A 114 -7.31 -6.01 -8.84
C ALA A 114 -7.84 -4.90 -9.73
N LYS A 115 -7.17 -4.68 -10.88
CA LYS A 115 -7.60 -3.72 -11.88
C LYS A 115 -9.03 -4.10 -12.22
N ALA A 116 -10.00 -3.33 -11.72
CA ALA A 116 -11.37 -3.47 -12.16
C ALA A 116 -11.29 -3.37 -13.68
N ALA A 117 -11.68 -4.45 -14.37
CA ALA A 117 -11.82 -4.43 -15.81
C ALA A 117 -12.53 -3.12 -16.15
N SER A 118 -11.87 -2.31 -16.99
CA SER A 118 -12.42 -1.05 -17.46
C SER A 118 -13.91 -1.25 -17.69
N ALA A 119 -14.73 -0.55 -16.92
CA ALA A 119 -16.03 -0.19 -17.42
C ALA A 119 -15.72 0.64 -18.66
N GLU A 120 -15.78 -0.02 -19.81
CA GLU A 120 -15.87 0.59 -21.11
C GLU A 120 -16.97 1.63 -20.99
N ASN A 121 -16.57 2.90 -20.87
CA ASN A 121 -17.49 4.02 -20.97
C ASN A 121 -17.94 4.03 -22.43
N PRO A 122 -19.20 3.66 -22.76
CA PRO A 122 -19.68 3.85 -24.12
C PRO A 122 -19.81 5.35 -24.31
N ALA A 123 -18.98 5.89 -25.20
CA ALA A 123 -19.07 7.17 -25.87
C ALA A 123 -20.01 8.22 -25.24
N ALA A 124 -19.43 9.35 -24.82
CA ALA A 124 -20.16 10.61 -24.84
C ALA A 124 -20.25 11.11 -26.29
N PRO A 125 -21.45 11.23 -26.88
CA PRO A 125 -21.71 12.28 -27.85
C PRO A 125 -22.61 13.31 -27.19
N GLY A 126 -22.01 14.45 -26.85
CA GLY A 126 -22.72 15.55 -26.23
C GLY A 126 -21.88 16.80 -26.32
N THR A 127 -21.88 17.40 -27.52
CA THR A 127 -21.50 18.78 -27.79
C THR A 127 -21.94 19.70 -26.64
N PRO A 128 -21.07 20.59 -26.11
CA PRO A 128 -21.49 21.59 -25.15
C PRO A 128 -22.58 22.48 -25.80
N PRO A 129 -23.70 22.78 -25.12
CA PRO A 129 -24.57 23.84 -25.58
C PRO A 129 -23.82 25.16 -25.43
N GLU A 130 -23.52 25.81 -26.56
CA GLU A 130 -23.21 27.24 -26.61
C GLU A 130 -24.32 27.97 -25.85
N THR A 131 -23.99 28.44 -24.65
CA THR A 131 -24.78 29.46 -23.95
C THR A 131 -24.38 30.79 -24.57
N PRO A 132 -25.32 31.58 -25.12
CA PRO A 132 -25.00 32.91 -25.61
C PRO A 132 -24.49 33.77 -24.45
N GLU A 133 -23.27 34.25 -24.61
CA GLU A 133 -22.61 35.23 -23.76
C GLU A 133 -23.53 36.46 -23.55
N PRO A 134 -23.87 36.83 -22.30
CA PRO A 134 -24.56 38.08 -22.04
C PRO A 134 -23.62 39.24 -22.35
N ALA A 135 -24.00 40.08 -23.31
CA ALA A 135 -23.31 41.31 -23.65
C ALA A 135 -23.05 42.15 -22.40
N THR A 136 -21.76 42.37 -22.11
CA THR A 136 -21.34 43.36 -21.12
C THR A 136 -21.60 44.75 -21.71
N PRO A 137 -22.39 45.63 -21.06
CA PRO A 137 -22.49 47.02 -21.48
C PRO A 137 -21.18 47.75 -21.17
N ALA A 138 -20.65 48.44 -22.18
CA ALA A 138 -19.44 49.22 -22.13
C ALA A 138 -19.49 50.33 -21.05
N PRO A 139 -18.37 50.65 -20.39
CA PRO A 139 -18.30 51.79 -19.48
C PRO A 139 -18.38 53.10 -20.27
N ALA A 140 -19.16 54.02 -19.70
CA ALA A 140 -19.38 55.38 -20.18
C ALA A 140 -18.07 56.14 -20.38
N THR A 141 -17.80 56.56 -21.62
CA THR A 141 -16.90 57.68 -21.90
C THR A 141 -17.75 58.93 -21.96
N SER A 142 -17.53 59.79 -20.97
CA SER A 142 -18.05 61.14 -20.85
C SER A 142 -17.74 61.94 -22.12
N GLU A 143 -18.77 62.37 -22.83
CA GLU A 143 -18.68 63.45 -23.81
C GLU A 143 -19.38 64.67 -23.20
N VAL A 144 -18.59 65.67 -22.81
CA VAL A 144 -19.06 67.01 -22.47
C VAL A 144 -18.72 67.91 -23.65
N PRO A 145 -19.72 68.46 -24.35
CA PRO A 145 -19.53 69.68 -25.13
C PRO A 145 -20.28 70.86 -24.49
N ILE A 146 -19.50 71.93 -24.26
CA ILE A 146 -19.92 73.32 -24.00
C ILE A 146 -20.37 73.90 -25.36
N PRO A 147 -21.47 74.68 -25.48
CA PRO A 147 -21.62 76.04 -24.96
C PRO A 147 -22.85 76.32 -24.09
#